data_AF-A0A2V9ZCF2-F1
#
_entry.id   AF-A0A2V9ZCF2-F1
#
_cell.length_a   1.000
_cell.length_b   1.000
_cell.length_c   1.000
_cell.angle_alpha   90.00
_cell.angle_beta   90.00
_cell.angle_gamma   90.00
#
_symmetry.space_group_name_H-M   'P 1'
#
loop_
_entity.id
_entity.type
_entity.pdbx_description
1 polymer ?
#
loop_
_entity_poly.entity_id
_entity_poly.type
_entity_poly.pdbx_seq_one_letter_code
_entity_poly.pdbx_strand_id
1 'polypeptide(L)'
;MRCARCLEPVLKDVSSSFDLIYRPQGSEKRPDEASISEAETEIGFYQGNGLLLEDVIKEQLLLAVPLRVVCRDECKGLCPQCGRNRNLESCNCSSQLPDPRWAALEDIKNKLKH
;
A
#
# COMPACT_ATOMS: atom_id res chain seq x y z
N MET A 1 10.63 -6.19 -6.51
CA MET A 1 9.90 -4.90 -6.65
C MET A 1 10.90 -3.78 -6.91
N ARG A 2 10.49 -2.55 -7.24
CA ARG A 2 11.41 -1.40 -7.34
C ARG A 2 11.23 -0.44 -6.17
N CYS A 3 12.32 0.12 -5.69
CA CYS A 3 12.32 1.13 -4.64
C CYS A 3 11.51 2.36 -5.11
N ALA A 4 10.54 2.78 -4.30
CA ALA A 4 9.70 3.94 -4.60
C ALA A 4 10.49 5.27 -4.64
N ARG A 5 11.72 5.30 -4.12
CA ARG A 5 12.58 6.50 -4.09
C ARG A 5 13.65 6.51 -5.18
N CYS A 6 14.41 5.43 -5.34
CA CYS A 6 15.57 5.37 -6.26
C CYS A 6 15.38 4.42 -7.46
N LEU A 7 14.25 3.71 -7.53
CA LEU A 7 13.94 2.72 -8.58
C LEU A 7 14.86 1.48 -8.64
N GLU A 8 15.85 1.37 -7.75
CA GLU A 8 16.68 0.17 -7.63
C GLU A 8 15.83 -1.06 -7.27
N PRO A 9 16.21 -2.27 -7.71
CA PRO A 9 15.56 -3.50 -7.32
C PRO A 9 15.56 -3.68 -5.79
N VAL A 10 14.44 -4.16 -5.25
CA VAL A 10 14.27 -4.51 -3.84
C VAL A 10 13.75 -5.93 -3.74
N LEU A 11 14.46 -6.73 -2.95
CA LEU A 11 14.00 -8.01 -2.43
C LEU A 11 13.38 -7.75 -1.06
N LYS A 12 12.13 -8.16 -0.88
CA LYS A 12 11.41 -7.98 0.37
C LYS A 12 10.63 -9.26 0.63
N ASP A 13 10.83 -9.82 1.81
CA ASP A 13 10.07 -10.96 2.27
C ASP A 13 8.64 -10.51 2.58
N VAL A 14 7.68 -11.26 2.05
CA VAL A 14 6.25 -11.07 2.31
C VAL A 14 5.80 -12.25 3.14
N SER A 15 5.34 -11.96 4.36
CA SER A 15 4.80 -12.93 5.29
C SER A 15 3.51 -12.38 5.88
N SER A 16 2.44 -13.16 5.80
CA SER A 16 1.14 -12.81 6.36
C SER A 16 0.47 -14.08 6.86
N SER A 17 -0.33 -13.94 7.92
CA SER A 17 -1.18 -15.01 8.47
C SER A 17 -2.63 -14.55 8.38
N PHE A 18 -3.51 -15.43 7.93
CA PHE A 18 -4.94 -15.16 7.81
C PHE A 18 -5.72 -16.43 8.15
N ASP A 19 -6.92 -16.22 8.69
CA ASP A 19 -7.90 -17.26 8.96
C ASP A 19 -9.19 -16.88 8.22
N LEU A 20 -9.80 -17.82 7.52
CA LEU A 20 -11.01 -17.59 6.73
C LEU A 20 -12.03 -18.68 7.02
N ILE A 21 -13.28 -18.26 7.19
CA ILE A 21 -14.40 -19.16 7.51
C ILE A 21 -15.26 -19.30 6.26
N TYR A 22 -15.47 -20.54 5.82
CA TYR A 22 -16.32 -20.85 4.67
C TYR A 22 -17.47 -21.79 5.03
N ARG A 23 -18.61 -21.60 4.38
CA ARG A 23 -19.79 -22.49 4.49
C ARG A 23 -20.34 -22.89 3.11
N PRO A 24 -20.96 -24.07 2.97
CA PRO A 24 -21.68 -24.41 1.75
C PRO A 24 -22.80 -23.40 1.51
N GLN A 25 -22.94 -22.93 0.27
CA GLN A 25 -24.07 -22.08 -0.09
C GLN A 25 -25.39 -22.83 0.11
N GLY A 26 -26.40 -22.15 0.67
CA GLY A 26 -27.70 -22.74 0.98
C GLY A 26 -27.73 -23.58 2.26
N SER A 27 -26.62 -23.65 3.01
CA SER A 27 -26.62 -24.20 4.38
C SER A 27 -27.28 -23.27 5.41
N GLU A 28 -27.53 -22.02 5.03
CA GLU A 28 -28.20 -21.01 5.84
C GLU A 28 -29.69 -21.38 5.97
N LYS A 29 -30.14 -21.71 7.19
CA LYS A 29 -31.57 -21.84 7.50
C LYS A 29 -32.07 -20.50 8.03
N ARG A 30 -32.36 -19.56 7.14
CA ARG A 30 -32.89 -18.24 7.50
C ARG A 30 -34.14 -17.89 6.68
N PRO A 31 -35.09 -17.15 7.28
CA PRO A 31 -36.17 -16.53 6.53
C PRO A 31 -35.61 -15.51 5.53
N ASP A 32 -36.36 -15.25 4.45
CA ASP A 32 -35.92 -14.38 3.34
C ASP A 32 -35.49 -12.97 3.80
N GLU A 33 -36.05 -12.49 4.91
CA GLU A 33 -35.64 -11.25 5.57
C GLU A 33 -35.12 -11.54 6.98
N ALA A 34 -33.79 -11.66 7.11
CA ALA A 34 -33.09 -11.80 8.38
C ALA A 34 -31.93 -10.81 8.46
N SER A 35 -31.73 -10.21 9.64
CA SER A 35 -30.55 -9.38 9.90
C SER A 35 -29.29 -10.23 9.93
N ILE A 36 -28.23 -9.73 9.30
CA ILE A 36 -26.90 -10.35 9.31
C ILE A 36 -26.10 -9.72 10.46
N SER A 37 -25.46 -10.56 11.27
CA SER A 37 -24.52 -10.08 12.30
C SER A 37 -23.16 -9.76 11.69
N GLU A 38 -22.36 -8.94 12.37
CA GLU A 38 -21.01 -8.58 11.90
C GLU A 38 -20.13 -9.83 11.65
N ALA A 39 -20.17 -10.81 12.56
CA ALA A 39 -19.46 -12.08 12.42
C ALA A 39 -19.87 -12.88 11.18
N GLU A 40 -21.10 -12.71 10.67
CA GLU A 40 -21.58 -13.38 9.47
C GLU A 40 -21.14 -12.68 8.19
N THR A 41 -20.74 -11.41 8.26
CA THR A 41 -20.19 -10.68 7.11
C THR A 41 -18.79 -11.17 6.72
N GLU A 42 -18.09 -11.83 7.64
CA GLU A 42 -16.76 -12.39 7.43
C GLU A 42 -16.79 -13.83 6.88
N ILE A 43 -17.98 -14.40 6.69
CA ILE A 43 -18.14 -15.78 6.21
C ILE A 43 -18.23 -15.81 4.69
N GLY A 44 -17.28 -16.51 4.06
CA GLY A 44 -17.34 -16.85 2.64
C GLY A 44 -18.26 -18.03 2.36
N PHE A 45 -18.80 -18.12 1.14
CA PHE A 45 -19.60 -19.26 0.70
C PHE A 45 -18.97 -19.97 -0.48
N TYR A 46 -19.16 -21.29 -0.54
CA TYR A 46 -18.71 -22.10 -1.66
C TYR A 46 -19.82 -23.00 -2.21
N GLN A 47 -19.69 -23.36 -3.48
CA GLN A 47 -20.60 -24.25 -4.18
C GLN A 47 -19.90 -25.56 -4.54
N GLY A 48 -20.67 -26.64 -4.65
CA GLY A 48 -20.15 -27.96 -5.04
C GLY A 48 -19.38 -28.65 -3.90
N ASN A 49 -18.35 -29.40 -4.26
CA ASN A 49 -17.74 -30.40 -3.38
C ASN A 49 -16.48 -29.90 -2.64
N GLY A 50 -16.10 -28.63 -2.79
CA GLY A 50 -14.90 -28.11 -2.13
C GLY A 50 -14.60 -26.65 -2.43
N LEU A 51 -13.50 -26.16 -1.85
CA LEU A 51 -13.00 -24.80 -2.02
C LEU A 51 -11.90 -24.76 -3.08
N LEU A 52 -12.00 -23.81 -4.01
CA LEU A 52 -10.89 -23.48 -4.90
C LEU A 52 -9.94 -22.52 -4.17
N LEU A 53 -8.87 -23.06 -3.58
CA LEU A 53 -7.94 -22.28 -2.77
C LEU A 53 -7.11 -21.28 -3.59
N GLU A 54 -6.96 -21.47 -4.89
CA GLU A 54 -6.14 -20.59 -5.75
C GLU A 54 -6.58 -19.12 -5.65
N ASP A 55 -7.88 -18.85 -5.78
CA ASP A 55 -8.43 -17.49 -5.74
C ASP A 55 -8.20 -16.84 -4.38
N VAL A 56 -8.49 -17.60 -3.31
CA VAL A 56 -8.33 -17.14 -1.93
C VAL A 56 -6.87 -16.82 -1.62
N ILE A 57 -5.95 -17.74 -1.94
CA ILE A 57 -4.52 -17.52 -1.72
C ILE A 57 -4.03 -16.30 -2.53
N LYS A 58 -4.50 -16.12 -3.77
CA LYS A 58 -4.14 -14.98 -4.60
C LYS A 58 -4.61 -13.66 -4.01
N GLU A 59 -5.83 -13.59 -3.50
CA GLU A 59 -6.36 -12.41 -2.81
C GLU A 59 -5.52 -12.08 -1.56
N GLN A 60 -5.28 -13.08 -0.71
CA GLN A 60 -4.50 -12.87 0.52
C GLN A 60 -3.05 -12.45 0.21
N LEU A 61 -2.46 -13.01 -0.84
CA LEU A 61 -1.13 -12.61 -1.29
C LEU A 61 -1.12 -11.16 -1.79
N LEU A 62 -2.12 -10.75 -2.57
CA LEU A 62 -2.25 -9.37 -3.06
C LEU A 62 -2.38 -8.37 -1.92
N LEU A 63 -3.12 -8.72 -0.86
CA LEU A 63 -3.25 -7.90 0.35
C LEU A 63 -1.96 -7.84 1.18
N ALA A 64 -1.19 -8.93 1.20
CA ALA A 64 0.07 -9.00 1.94
C ALA A 64 1.22 -8.24 1.28
N VAL A 65 1.20 -8.10 -0.05
CA VAL A 65 2.25 -7.41 -0.80
C VAL A 65 2.22 -5.90 -0.51
N PRO A 66 3.33 -5.29 -0.08
CA PRO A 66 3.36 -3.86 0.22
C PRO A 66 3.20 -3.02 -1.06
N LEU A 67 2.29 -2.04 -1.00
CA LEU A 67 2.04 -1.07 -2.09
C LEU A 67 3.30 -0.30 -2.52
N ARG A 68 4.20 -0.01 -1.58
CA ARG A 68 5.47 0.69 -1.82
C ARG A 68 6.56 0.10 -0.94
N VAL A 69 7.76 -0.02 -1.51
CA VAL A 69 8.95 -0.45 -0.78
C VAL A 69 10.08 0.56 -0.98
N VAL A 70 10.96 0.65 0.01
CA VAL A 70 12.23 1.36 -0.09
C VAL A 70 13.37 0.35 0.03
N CYS A 71 14.48 0.58 -0.69
CA CYS A 71 15.63 -0.32 -0.67
C CYS A 71 16.39 -0.30 0.67
N ARG A 72 16.22 0.78 1.45
CA ARG A 72 16.72 1.00 2.81
C ARG A 72 16.05 2.25 3.40
N ASP A 73 16.06 2.40 4.72
CA ASP A 73 15.40 3.51 5.42
C ASP A 73 15.95 4.88 4.97
N GLU A 74 17.28 4.97 4.87
CA GLU A 74 18.01 6.17 4.47
C GLU A 74 18.14 6.36 2.94
N CYS A 75 17.26 5.75 2.14
CA CYS A 75 17.29 5.92 0.69
C CYS A 75 17.02 7.37 0.30
N LYS A 76 18.01 8.04 -0.31
CA LYS A 76 17.95 9.46 -0.72
C LYS A 76 17.15 9.70 -2.00
N GLY A 77 16.83 8.62 -2.72
CA GLY A 77 16.03 8.65 -3.94
C GLY A 77 16.69 9.32 -5.15
N LEU A 78 15.91 9.54 -6.18
CA LEU A 78 16.33 10.29 -7.36
C LEU A 78 16.21 11.80 -7.12
N CYS A 79 17.06 12.60 -7.75
CA CYS A 79 16.89 14.04 -7.82
C CYS A 79 15.63 14.37 -8.64
N PRO A 80 14.68 15.17 -8.12
CA PRO A 80 13.44 15.50 -8.83
C PRO A 80 13.66 16.42 -10.05
N GLN A 81 14.87 16.98 -10.21
CA GLN A 81 15.20 17.87 -11.32
C GLN A 81 15.92 17.13 -12.46
N CYS A 82 16.94 16.32 -12.14
CA CYS A 82 17.77 15.66 -13.16
C CYS A 82 17.67 14.13 -13.17
N GLY A 83 16.91 13.52 -12.26
CA GLY A 83 16.74 12.06 -12.18
C GLY A 83 17.95 11.29 -11.63
N ARG A 84 19.06 11.98 -11.28
CA ARG A 84 20.28 11.35 -10.78
C ARG A 84 20.06 10.68 -9.42
N ASN A 85 20.59 9.48 -9.23
CA ASN A 85 20.42 8.72 -8.00
C ASN A 85 21.30 9.29 -6.88
N ARG A 86 20.67 9.96 -5.91
CA ARG A 86 21.36 10.67 -4.81
C ARG A 86 22.02 9.74 -3.80
N ASN A 87 21.79 8.45 -3.93
CA ASN A 87 22.49 7.42 -3.16
C ASN A 87 23.90 7.15 -3.65
N LEU A 88 24.17 7.40 -4.94
CA LEU A 88 25.45 7.10 -5.58
C LEU A 88 26.30 8.37 -5.72
N GLU A 89 25.67 9.49 -6.02
CA GLU A 89 26.35 10.75 -6.29
C GLU A 89 25.48 11.96 -5.95
N SER A 90 26.13 13.07 -5.61
CA SER A 90 25.46 14.37 -5.45
C SER A 90 25.23 15.03 -6.81
N CYS A 91 24.16 15.82 -6.91
CA CYS A 91 23.91 16.70 -8.05
C CYS A 91 23.92 18.17 -7.60
N ASN A 92 24.28 19.07 -8.50
CA ASN A 92 24.30 20.52 -8.25
C ASN A 92 22.99 21.22 -8.68
N CYS A 93 21.89 20.47 -8.84
CA CYS A 93 20.59 21.07 -9.13
C CYS A 93 20.21 22.02 -7.98
N SER A 94 19.82 23.25 -8.31
CA SER A 94 19.35 24.19 -7.29
C SER A 94 18.09 23.66 -6.63
N SER A 95 17.93 23.95 -5.34
CA SER A 95 16.60 23.89 -4.73
C SER A 95 15.68 24.81 -5.51
N GLN A 96 14.49 24.31 -5.87
CA GLN A 96 13.49 25.08 -6.61
C GLN A 96 13.38 26.50 -6.04
N LEU A 97 13.38 27.49 -6.94
CA LEU A 97 12.89 28.83 -6.61
C LEU A 97 11.51 28.69 -5.95
N PRO A 98 11.19 29.50 -4.92
CA PRO A 98 9.88 29.46 -4.29
C PRO A 98 8.81 29.52 -5.37
N ASP A 99 7.92 28.53 -5.40
CA ASP A 99 6.83 28.52 -6.37
C ASP A 99 6.00 29.79 -6.16
N PRO A 100 5.85 30.66 -7.19
CA PRO A 100 5.23 31.97 -7.03
C PRO A 100 3.78 31.88 -6.55
N ARG A 101 3.10 30.74 -6.74
CA ARG A 101 1.75 30.50 -6.19
C ARG A 101 1.72 30.51 -4.66
N TRP A 102 2.85 30.21 -4.03
CA TRP A 102 3.03 30.15 -2.59
C TRP A 102 3.67 31.41 -2.01
N ALA A 103 3.92 32.44 -2.83
CA ALA A 103 4.58 33.67 -2.39
C ALA A 103 3.84 34.35 -1.23
N ALA A 104 2.50 34.31 -1.21
CA ALA A 104 1.68 34.87 -0.12
C ALA A 104 1.87 34.16 1.24
N LEU A 105 2.46 32.97 1.29
CA LEU A 105 2.71 32.24 2.53
C LEU A 105 4.12 32.48 3.12
N GLU A 106 5.00 33.22 2.43
CA GLU A 106 6.31 33.62 2.97
C GLU A 106 6.15 34.40 4.29
N ASP A 107 5.19 35.32 4.35
CA ASP A 107 4.91 36.11 5.55
C ASP A 107 4.48 35.26 6.76
N ILE A 108 3.73 34.19 6.51
CA ILE A 108 3.30 33.25 7.55
C ILE A 108 4.49 32.42 8.05
N LYS A 109 5.33 31.93 7.13
CA LYS A 109 6.55 31.19 7.46
C LYS A 109 7.52 32.02 8.31
N ASN A 110 7.64 33.32 8.06
CA ASN A 110 8.50 34.21 8.84
C ASN A 110 7.98 34.42 10.26
N LYS A 111 6.65 34.44 10.46
CA LYS A 111 6.03 34.55 11.80
C LYS A 111 6.14 33.27 12.64
N LEU A 112 6.28 32.10 12.02
CA LEU A 112 6.37 30.79 12.69
C LEU A 112 7.81 30.39 13.08
N LYS A 113 8.82 31.19 12.72
CA LYS A 113 10.24 30.93 13.06
C LYS A 113 10.69 31.57 14.39
N HIS A 114 9.74 32.17 15.12
CA HIS A 114 9.88 32.58 16.52
C HIS A 114 9.01 31.68 17.39
#